data_AF-A0AA37LNE4-F1
#
_entry.id   AF-A0AA37LNE4-F1
#
_cell.length_a   1.000
_cell.length_b   1.000
_cell.length_c   1.000
_cell.angle_alpha   90.00
_cell.angle_beta   90.00
_cell.angle_gamma   90.00
#
_symmetry.space_group_name_H-M   'P 1'
#
loop_
_entity.id
_entity.type
_entity.pdbx_description
1 polymer ?
#
loop_
_entity_poly.entity_id
_entity_poly.type
_entity_poly.pdbx_seq_one_letter_code
_entity_poly.pdbx_strand_id
1 'polypeptide(L)'
;MTNPPFYTSEKDLIDSAEQKSRPPLTACTGAPVEMVTDGGEVSFVGKILEESLVLRERVQWYTSMFGKQSSLEEFVNILREKGIDNYAVTEFIQGNKTRRWAIAWSFGPMRPSEEVARGMKAAVWKKILPMAVEPEVVSFPLDTGAGKLGDKIQELMSTLDLISWEWDREKLVGVGRARENVWSRAWRRRKMREDREGKSANVMVDSEVCKFGFGVTLQIGRESIAVHCRWREGHDQAIFESFGGFLKTRLTVL
;
A
#
# COMPACT_ATOMS: atom_id res chain seq x y z
N MET A 1 -2.44 15.44 10.27
CA MET A 1 -1.99 16.07 9.02
C MET A 1 -1.20 17.32 9.35
N THR A 2 -0.18 17.66 8.56
CA THR A 2 0.58 18.90 8.72
C THR A 2 0.97 19.51 7.38
N ASN A 3 1.12 20.84 7.36
CA ASN A 3 1.76 21.61 6.30
C ASN A 3 3.02 22.26 6.91
N PRO A 4 4.20 21.64 6.75
CA PRO A 4 5.40 22.10 7.43
C PRO A 4 5.95 23.40 6.81
N PRO A 5 6.72 24.20 7.57
CA PRO A 5 7.54 25.26 6.97
C PRO A 5 8.54 24.65 5.98
N PHE A 6 8.59 25.17 4.75
CA PHE A 6 9.35 24.53 3.67
C PHE A 6 10.84 24.83 3.68
N TYR A 7 11.24 25.96 4.24
CA TYR A 7 12.57 26.53 4.02
C TYR A 7 13.47 26.36 5.24
N THR A 8 14.77 26.16 5.00
CA THR A 8 15.77 26.01 6.07
C THR A 8 16.18 27.34 6.69
N SER A 9 16.05 28.43 5.92
CA SER A 9 16.42 29.79 6.30
C SER A 9 15.69 30.81 5.42
N GLU A 10 15.70 32.09 5.82
CA GLU A 10 15.20 33.18 4.98
C GLU A 10 15.97 33.29 3.66
N LYS A 11 17.28 32.97 3.67
CA LYS A 11 18.07 32.91 2.44
C LYS A 11 17.58 31.82 1.49
N ASP A 12 17.31 30.61 1.98
CA ASP A 12 16.76 29.51 1.16
C ASP A 12 15.38 29.87 0.57
N LEU A 13 14.56 30.64 1.30
CA LEU A 13 13.31 31.19 0.78
C LEU A 13 13.55 32.13 -0.42
N ILE A 14 14.50 33.07 -0.28
CA ILE A 14 14.85 34.04 -1.32
C ILE A 14 15.45 33.32 -2.54
N ASP A 15 16.45 32.47 -2.34
CA ASP A 15 17.11 31.71 -3.40
C ASP A 15 16.09 30.86 -4.20
N SER A 16 15.13 30.23 -3.51
CA SER A 16 14.05 29.47 -4.15
C SER A 16 13.06 30.36 -4.92
N ALA A 17 12.85 31.60 -4.50
CA ALA A 17 12.03 32.56 -5.23
C ALA A 17 12.74 33.05 -6.51
N GLU A 18 14.04 33.29 -6.45
CA GLU A 18 14.86 33.75 -7.58
C GLU A 18 15.03 32.71 -8.68
N GLN A 19 15.06 31.42 -8.32
CA GLN A 19 15.08 30.33 -9.31
C GLN A 19 13.82 30.25 -10.19
N LYS A 20 12.73 30.92 -9.80
CA LYS A 20 11.50 30.94 -10.59
C LYS A 20 11.59 31.99 -11.67
N SER A 21 11.40 31.57 -12.93
CA SER A 21 11.43 32.46 -14.09
C SER A 21 10.39 33.58 -14.10
N ARG A 22 9.40 33.53 -13.20
CA ARG A 22 8.38 34.56 -12.98
C ARG A 22 8.03 34.62 -11.50
N PRO A 23 7.72 35.81 -10.96
CA PRO A 23 7.20 35.92 -9.61
C PRO A 23 5.92 35.10 -9.44
N PRO A 24 5.64 34.59 -8.23
CA PRO A 24 4.40 33.87 -7.96
C PRO A 24 3.19 34.79 -8.22
N LEU A 25 2.11 34.20 -8.74
CA LEU A 25 0.85 34.92 -9.00
C LEU A 25 0.10 35.33 -7.72
N THR A 26 0.50 34.77 -6.58
CA THR A 26 -0.09 35.02 -5.26
C THR A 26 0.96 35.59 -4.33
N ALA A 27 0.60 36.60 -3.55
CA ALA A 27 1.44 37.08 -2.46
C ALA A 27 1.62 35.97 -1.41
N CYS A 28 2.87 35.75 -0.98
CA CYS A 28 3.15 34.88 0.15
C CYS A 28 3.04 35.71 1.43
N THR A 29 1.95 35.56 2.17
CA THR A 29 1.68 36.32 3.39
C THR A 29 1.93 35.52 4.67
N GLY A 30 2.58 34.35 4.56
CA GLY A 30 2.90 33.51 5.70
C GLY A 30 3.85 34.20 6.66
N ALA A 31 3.63 34.03 7.97
CA ALA A 31 4.55 34.53 8.98
C ALA A 31 5.92 33.81 8.86
N PRO A 32 7.04 34.42 9.28
CA PRO A 32 8.35 33.77 9.20
C PRO A 32 8.39 32.36 9.80
N VAL A 33 7.67 32.14 10.91
CA VAL A 33 7.57 30.84 11.60
C VAL A 33 6.78 29.78 10.81
N GLU A 34 5.93 30.20 9.89
CA GLU A 34 5.16 29.33 8.99
C GLU A 34 5.94 28.99 7.72
N MET A 35 7.02 29.73 7.45
CA MET A 35 7.80 29.64 6.21
C MET A 35 9.14 28.94 6.44
N VAL A 36 9.80 29.23 7.56
CA VAL A 36 11.17 28.80 7.86
C VAL A 36 11.20 27.95 9.12
N THR A 37 11.94 26.85 9.06
CA THR A 37 12.28 26.01 10.22
C THR A 37 13.70 25.50 10.07
N ASP A 38 14.40 25.29 11.18
CA ASP A 38 15.72 24.66 11.15
C ASP A 38 15.65 23.28 10.48
N GLY A 39 16.57 23.04 9.54
CA GLY A 39 16.60 21.85 8.69
C GLY A 39 15.43 21.68 7.72
N GLY A 40 14.56 22.69 7.57
CA GLY A 40 13.47 22.74 6.59
C GLY A 40 12.39 21.68 6.79
N GLU A 41 11.57 21.48 5.77
CA GLU A 41 10.44 20.54 5.85
C GLU A 41 10.88 19.09 6.13
N VAL A 42 12.04 18.65 5.64
CA VAL A 42 12.53 17.28 5.91
C VAL A 42 12.77 17.08 7.40
N SER A 43 13.46 18.00 8.06
CA SER A 43 13.75 17.88 9.50
C SER A 43 12.49 18.05 10.35
N PHE A 44 11.57 18.93 9.93
CA PHE A 44 10.29 19.11 10.61
C PHE A 44 9.46 17.82 10.57
N VAL A 45 9.29 17.23 9.39
CA VAL A 45 8.53 15.97 9.24
C VAL A 45 9.29 14.80 9.85
N GLY A 46 10.63 14.84 9.85
CA GLY A 46 11.48 13.89 10.57
C GLY A 46 11.18 13.83 12.07
N LYS A 47 10.94 14.97 12.73
CA LYS A 47 10.52 14.99 14.14
C LYS A 47 9.16 14.30 14.34
N ILE A 48 8.21 14.54 13.44
CA ILE A 48 6.90 13.85 13.46
C ILE A 48 7.07 12.35 13.24
N LEU A 49 8.00 11.93 12.38
CA LEU A 49 8.33 10.52 12.20
C LEU A 49 8.84 9.91 13.52
N GLU A 50 9.78 10.56 14.22
CA GLU A 50 10.27 10.08 15.51
C GLU A 50 9.16 9.98 16.56
N GLU A 51 8.25 10.96 16.64
CA GLU A 51 7.06 10.88 17.51
C GLU A 51 6.14 9.71 17.11
N SER A 52 5.97 9.50 15.80
CA SER A 52 5.15 8.41 15.27
C SER A 52 5.74 7.03 15.59
N LEU A 53 7.07 6.91 15.71
CA LEU A 53 7.73 5.67 16.13
C LEU A 53 7.39 5.31 17.58
N VAL A 54 7.01 6.28 18.41
CA VAL A 54 6.53 6.06 19.79
C VAL A 54 5.03 5.81 19.81
N LEU A 55 4.24 6.61 19.09
CA LEU A 55 2.78 6.53 19.08
C LEU A 55 2.25 5.32 18.30
N ARG A 56 2.96 4.89 17.26
CA ARG A 56 2.69 3.69 16.46
C ARG A 56 1.24 3.64 15.96
N GLU A 57 0.51 2.57 16.23
CA GLU A 57 -0.85 2.31 15.76
C GLU A 57 -1.93 3.12 16.52
N ARG A 58 -1.56 3.94 17.51
CA ARG A 58 -2.50 4.90 18.15
C ARG A 58 -3.08 5.91 17.16
N VAL A 59 -2.35 6.17 16.08
CA VAL A 59 -2.83 6.92 14.92
C VAL A 59 -2.78 5.97 13.72
N GLN A 60 -3.91 5.87 13.01
CA GLN A 60 -3.99 4.95 11.87
C GLN A 60 -3.08 5.40 10.72
N TRP A 61 -3.04 6.69 10.42
CA TRP A 61 -2.21 7.28 9.37
C TRP A 61 -1.64 8.62 9.80
N TYR A 62 -0.33 8.75 9.73
CA TYR A 62 0.38 10.02 9.86
C TYR A 62 0.54 10.61 8.47
N THR A 63 0.38 11.93 8.33
CA THR A 63 0.41 12.60 7.02
C THR A 63 1.09 13.95 7.06
N SER A 64 1.84 14.26 6.01
CA SER A 64 2.45 15.58 5.79
C SER A 64 2.42 15.97 4.32
N MET A 65 2.22 17.26 4.06
CA MET A 65 2.49 17.85 2.76
C MET A 65 3.98 18.18 2.62
N PHE A 66 4.49 18.16 1.40
CA PHE A 66 5.82 18.63 1.01
C PHE A 66 5.71 19.71 -0.07
N GLY A 67 6.46 20.79 0.12
CA GLY A 67 6.59 21.92 -0.78
C GLY A 67 7.61 21.72 -1.89
N LYS A 68 8.70 20.99 -1.59
CA LYS A 68 9.78 20.66 -2.53
C LYS A 68 9.78 19.16 -2.84
N GLN A 69 9.96 18.83 -4.12
CA GLN A 69 10.05 17.45 -4.59
C GLN A 69 11.24 16.71 -3.96
N SER A 70 12.42 17.32 -3.96
CA SER A 70 13.65 16.71 -3.43
C SER A 70 13.50 16.31 -1.97
N SER A 71 12.77 17.11 -1.19
CA SER A 71 12.49 16.84 0.22
C SER A 71 11.59 15.63 0.42
N LEU A 72 10.59 15.41 -0.45
CA LEU A 72 9.81 14.17 -0.44
C LEU A 72 10.67 12.96 -0.76
N GLU A 73 11.54 13.03 -1.77
CA GLU A 73 12.41 11.93 -2.17
C GLU A 73 13.36 11.53 -1.04
N GLU A 74 13.96 12.52 -0.38
CA GLU A 74 14.79 12.33 0.80
C GLU A 74 13.99 11.68 1.94
N PHE A 75 12.81 12.20 2.26
CA PHE A 75 11.99 11.69 3.34
C PHE A 75 11.49 10.25 3.09
N VAL A 76 11.19 9.88 1.84
CA VAL A 76 10.85 8.49 1.48
C VAL A 76 12.02 7.53 1.77
N ASN A 77 13.27 7.95 1.57
CA ASN A 77 14.42 7.13 1.93
C ASN A 77 14.53 6.95 3.44
N ILE A 78 14.30 8.02 4.22
CA ILE A 78 14.27 7.95 5.68
C ILE A 78 13.18 6.97 6.17
N LEU A 79 11.98 7.01 5.58
CA LEU A 79 10.92 6.04 5.92
C LEU A 79 11.35 4.59 5.69
N ARG A 80 12.01 4.33 4.55
CA ARG A 80 12.50 2.99 4.20
C ARG A 80 13.60 2.52 5.14
N GLU A 81 14.54 3.40 5.50
CA GLU A 81 15.61 3.12 6.47
C GLU A 81 15.06 2.79 7.86
N LYS A 82 13.94 3.44 8.26
CA LYS A 82 13.21 3.13 9.50
C LYS A 82 12.34 1.87 9.41
N GLY A 83 12.36 1.16 8.28
CA GLY A 83 11.60 -0.08 8.08
C GLY A 83 10.09 0.12 7.92
N ILE A 84 9.64 1.32 7.53
CA ILE A 84 8.23 1.60 7.27
C ILE A 84 7.85 1.09 5.87
N ASP A 85 7.00 0.07 5.83
CA ASP A 85 6.60 -0.65 4.61
C ASP A 85 5.18 -0.29 4.12
N ASN A 86 4.41 0.44 4.93
CA ASN A 86 3.04 0.87 4.62
C ASN A 86 2.99 2.40 4.51
N TYR A 87 3.21 2.91 3.30
CA TYR A 87 3.15 4.34 3.01
C TYR A 87 2.46 4.59 1.67
N ALA A 88 2.00 5.83 1.49
CA ALA A 88 1.35 6.32 0.28
C ALA A 88 1.93 7.68 -0.10
N VAL A 89 2.03 7.94 -1.41
CA VAL A 89 2.47 9.23 -1.95
C VAL A 89 1.51 9.72 -3.03
N THR A 90 1.26 11.02 -3.05
CA THR A 90 0.39 11.64 -4.06
C THR A 90 0.87 13.05 -4.41
N GLU A 91 0.36 13.58 -5.53
CA GLU A 91 0.63 14.94 -5.98
C GLU A 91 -0.67 15.77 -6.01
N PHE A 92 -0.58 17.00 -5.52
CA PHE A 92 -1.63 18.01 -5.63
C PHE A 92 -1.26 18.98 -6.75
N ILE A 93 -2.13 19.05 -7.76
CA ILE A 93 -1.96 19.87 -8.94
C ILE A 93 -3.01 20.98 -8.88
N GLN A 94 -2.58 22.21 -8.59
CA GLN A 94 -3.45 23.38 -8.60
C GLN A 94 -3.03 24.34 -9.70
N GLY A 95 -3.89 24.45 -10.73
CA GLY A 95 -3.58 25.18 -11.95
C GLY A 95 -2.38 24.61 -12.71
N ASN A 96 -1.76 25.44 -13.55
CA ASN A 96 -0.76 24.97 -14.51
C ASN A 96 0.65 24.81 -13.91
N LYS A 97 0.92 25.38 -12.73
CA LYS A 97 2.30 25.51 -12.22
C LYS A 97 2.49 25.03 -10.79
N THR A 98 1.52 25.22 -9.90
CA THR A 98 1.70 24.85 -8.49
C THR A 98 1.56 23.34 -8.36
N ARG A 99 2.64 22.73 -7.87
CA ARG A 99 2.70 21.34 -7.47
C ARG A 99 3.02 21.29 -5.98
N ARG A 100 2.31 20.42 -5.27
CA ARG A 100 2.62 20.00 -3.90
C ARG A 100 2.56 18.49 -3.87
N TRP A 101 3.19 17.91 -2.88
CA TRP A 101 3.16 16.48 -2.69
C TRP A 101 2.65 16.17 -1.29
N ALA A 102 2.07 15.00 -1.12
CA ALA A 102 1.74 14.50 0.20
C ALA A 102 2.27 13.09 0.38
N ILE A 103 2.71 12.83 1.61
CA ILE A 103 3.05 11.50 2.07
C ILE A 103 2.15 11.12 3.24
N ALA A 104 1.82 9.84 3.29
CA ALA A 104 1.16 9.21 4.41
C ALA A 104 1.92 7.94 4.80
N TRP A 105 2.03 7.63 6.08
CA TRP A 105 2.58 6.36 6.56
C TRP A 105 1.77 5.80 7.72
N SER A 106 1.83 4.48 7.87
CA SER A 106 1.11 3.73 8.89
C SER A 106 1.99 2.64 9.48
N PHE A 107 1.76 2.35 10.76
CA PHE A 107 2.27 1.15 11.43
C PHE A 107 1.24 0.02 11.43
N GLY A 108 -0.01 0.33 11.08
CA GLY A 108 -1.08 -0.65 11.03
C GLY A 108 -0.97 -1.55 9.79
N PRO A 109 -1.57 -2.74 9.85
CA PRO A 109 -1.47 -3.73 8.77
C PRO A 109 -2.36 -3.39 7.57
N MET A 110 -3.39 -2.55 7.74
CA MET A 110 -4.34 -2.21 6.69
C MET A 110 -3.69 -1.33 5.62
N ARG A 111 -3.74 -1.80 4.37
CA ARG A 111 -3.14 -1.11 3.22
C ARG A 111 -4.20 -0.34 2.42
N PRO A 112 -3.85 0.84 1.88
CA PRO A 112 -4.73 1.56 0.96
C PRO A 112 -4.85 0.81 -0.38
N SER A 113 -5.73 1.26 -1.28
CA SER A 113 -5.73 0.76 -2.66
C SER A 113 -4.51 1.23 -3.42
N GLU A 114 -4.18 0.57 -4.51
CA GLU A 114 -3.08 0.98 -5.40
C GLU A 114 -3.23 2.44 -5.86
N GLU A 115 -4.45 2.84 -6.25
CA GLU A 115 -4.77 4.20 -6.68
C GLU A 115 -4.44 5.25 -5.61
N VAL A 116 -4.74 4.95 -4.34
CA VAL A 116 -4.49 5.85 -3.21
C VAL A 116 -3.02 5.82 -2.80
N ALA A 117 -2.40 4.64 -2.79
CA ALA A 117 -1.01 4.45 -2.37
C ALA A 117 -0.02 5.09 -3.36
N ARG A 118 -0.34 5.06 -4.65
CA ARG A 118 0.55 5.42 -5.75
C ARG A 118 -0.09 6.51 -6.62
N GLY A 119 -0.53 7.59 -5.98
CA GLY A 119 -1.24 8.70 -6.62
C GLY A 119 -0.40 9.53 -7.60
N MET A 120 0.91 9.33 -7.64
CA MET A 120 1.83 10.05 -8.53
C MET A 120 1.98 9.32 -9.87
N LYS A 121 1.48 9.91 -10.96
CA LYS A 121 1.34 9.21 -12.27
C LYS A 121 2.55 9.32 -13.19
N ALA A 122 3.35 10.37 -13.10
CA ALA A 122 4.49 10.55 -14.00
C ALA A 122 5.59 9.51 -13.76
N ALA A 123 6.23 9.04 -14.83
CA ALA A 123 7.21 7.94 -14.76
C ALA A 123 8.46 8.28 -13.93
N VAL A 124 8.79 9.57 -13.78
CA VAL A 124 9.89 10.05 -12.93
C VAL A 124 9.72 9.65 -11.46
N TRP A 125 8.47 9.40 -11.02
CA TRP A 125 8.14 9.08 -9.63
C TRP A 125 8.33 7.62 -9.24
N LYS A 126 8.59 6.72 -10.21
CA LYS A 126 8.66 5.27 -9.96
C LYS A 126 9.59 4.86 -8.81
N LYS A 127 10.65 5.64 -8.53
CA LYS A 127 11.62 5.36 -7.47
C LYS A 127 11.09 5.61 -6.06
N ILE A 128 10.13 6.52 -5.90
CA ILE A 128 9.56 6.88 -4.59
C ILE A 128 8.21 6.24 -4.31
N LEU A 129 7.57 5.65 -5.33
CA LEU A 129 6.31 4.95 -5.13
C LEU A 129 6.50 3.76 -4.17
N PRO A 130 5.51 3.49 -3.30
CA PRO A 130 5.47 2.22 -2.59
C PRO A 130 5.35 1.05 -3.56
N MET A 131 5.56 -0.15 -3.01
CA MET A 131 5.33 -1.41 -3.72
C MET A 131 3.90 -1.47 -4.27
N ALA A 132 3.73 -2.12 -5.41
CA ALA A 132 2.41 -2.39 -5.96
C ALA A 132 1.65 -3.37 -5.07
N VAL A 133 0.43 -3.02 -4.68
CA VAL A 133 -0.46 -3.84 -3.85
C VAL A 133 -1.57 -4.51 -4.66
N GLU A 134 -1.76 -4.17 -5.95
CA GLU A 134 -2.83 -4.73 -6.81
C GLU A 134 -2.32 -5.26 -8.18
N PRO A 135 -1.29 -6.13 -8.23
CA PRO A 135 -0.80 -6.69 -9.49
C PRO A 135 -1.84 -7.56 -10.20
N GLU A 136 -1.78 -7.54 -11.54
CA GLU A 136 -2.35 -8.61 -12.36
C GLU A 136 -1.55 -9.90 -12.12
N VAL A 137 -2.26 -10.98 -11.79
CA VAL A 137 -1.66 -12.29 -11.50
C VAL A 137 -1.60 -13.14 -12.77
N VAL A 138 -2.70 -13.16 -13.52
CA VAL A 138 -2.89 -13.96 -14.74
C VAL A 138 -4.07 -13.41 -15.53
N SER A 139 -4.04 -13.54 -16.85
CA SER A 139 -5.15 -13.23 -17.76
C SER A 139 -5.56 -14.45 -18.59
N PHE A 140 -6.85 -14.48 -18.94
CA PHE A 140 -7.48 -15.55 -19.72
C PHE A 140 -8.26 -14.96 -20.91
N PRO A 141 -8.42 -15.66 -22.04
CA PRO A 141 -9.27 -15.18 -23.13
C PRO A 141 -10.76 -15.14 -22.71
N LEU A 142 -11.54 -14.27 -23.35
CA LEU A 142 -12.94 -13.98 -22.96
C LEU A 142 -13.86 -15.22 -22.99
N ASP A 143 -13.59 -16.17 -23.88
CA ASP A 143 -14.33 -17.43 -24.04
C ASP A 143 -14.23 -18.35 -22.80
N THR A 144 -13.23 -18.12 -21.94
CA THR A 144 -13.12 -18.77 -20.62
C THR A 144 -14.36 -18.51 -19.76
N GLY A 145 -14.97 -17.33 -19.91
CA GLY A 145 -16.19 -16.92 -19.20
C GLY A 145 -15.93 -16.49 -17.75
N ALA A 146 -16.23 -15.24 -17.43
CA ALA A 146 -15.97 -14.65 -16.12
C ALA A 146 -16.69 -15.37 -14.97
N GLY A 147 -17.93 -15.84 -15.19
CA GLY A 147 -18.68 -16.61 -14.21
C GLY A 147 -18.00 -17.94 -13.86
N LYS A 148 -17.56 -18.72 -14.87
CA LYS A 148 -16.84 -19.99 -14.66
C LYS A 148 -15.52 -19.76 -13.92
N LEU A 149 -14.79 -18.71 -14.28
CA LEU A 149 -13.56 -18.35 -13.58
C LEU A 149 -13.82 -17.92 -12.13
N GLY A 150 -14.89 -17.16 -11.90
CA GLY A 150 -15.35 -16.79 -10.56
C GLY A 150 -15.73 -17.99 -9.71
N ASP A 151 -16.46 -18.97 -10.27
CA ASP A 151 -16.79 -20.22 -9.58
C ASP A 151 -15.54 -21.03 -9.25
N LYS A 152 -14.56 -21.11 -10.16
CA LYS A 152 -13.26 -21.77 -9.90
C LYS A 152 -12.50 -21.09 -8.76
N ILE A 153 -12.50 -19.76 -8.71
CA ILE A 153 -11.88 -19.00 -7.60
C ILE A 153 -12.60 -19.28 -6.29
N GLN A 154 -13.93 -19.24 -6.29
CA GLN A 154 -14.76 -19.53 -5.11
C GLN A 154 -14.47 -20.94 -4.56
N GLU A 155 -14.46 -21.95 -5.44
CA GLU A 155 -14.15 -23.33 -5.07
C GLU A 155 -12.73 -23.43 -4.49
N LEU A 156 -11.74 -22.87 -5.20
CA LEU A 156 -10.35 -22.89 -4.77
C LEU A 156 -10.17 -22.26 -3.38
N MET A 157 -10.75 -21.09 -3.14
CA MET A 157 -10.64 -20.41 -1.84
C MET A 157 -11.36 -21.16 -0.72
N SER A 158 -12.48 -21.83 -1.03
CA SER A 158 -13.21 -22.67 -0.07
C SER A 158 -12.42 -23.90 0.40
N THR A 159 -11.38 -24.31 -0.34
CA THR A 159 -10.47 -25.40 0.08
C THR A 159 -9.41 -24.96 1.10
N LEU A 160 -9.24 -23.65 1.31
CA LEU A 160 -8.23 -23.09 2.19
C LEU A 160 -8.79 -22.84 3.59
N ASP A 161 -7.94 -22.97 4.60
CA ASP A 161 -8.28 -22.71 6.00
C ASP A 161 -8.15 -21.22 6.33
N LEU A 162 -9.06 -20.43 5.74
CA LEU A 162 -9.09 -18.98 5.89
C LEU A 162 -9.87 -18.59 7.16
N ILE A 163 -9.53 -17.43 7.73
CA ILE A 163 -10.33 -16.79 8.79
C ILE A 163 -11.70 -16.42 8.23
N SER A 164 -11.70 -15.84 7.04
CA SER A 164 -12.90 -15.44 6.32
C SER A 164 -12.65 -15.48 4.83
N TRP A 165 -13.71 -15.76 4.06
CA TRP A 165 -13.74 -15.63 2.62
C TRP A 165 -15.15 -15.26 2.18
N GLU A 166 -15.28 -14.16 1.46
CA GLU A 166 -16.53 -13.67 0.90
C GLU A 166 -16.34 -13.39 -0.58
N TRP A 167 -17.27 -13.85 -1.42
CA TRP A 167 -17.25 -13.64 -2.87
C TRP A 167 -18.54 -12.98 -3.33
N ASP A 168 -18.41 -11.78 -3.91
CA ASP A 168 -19.48 -11.06 -4.56
C ASP A 168 -19.54 -11.48 -6.03
N ARG A 169 -20.56 -12.28 -6.38
CA ARG A 169 -20.76 -12.81 -7.74
C ARG A 169 -21.07 -11.72 -8.77
N GLU A 170 -21.72 -10.63 -8.36
CA GLU A 170 -22.10 -9.55 -9.27
C GLU A 170 -20.91 -8.64 -9.57
N LYS A 171 -20.13 -8.32 -8.53
CA LYS A 171 -18.92 -7.50 -8.70
C LYS A 171 -17.70 -8.28 -9.18
N LEU A 172 -17.76 -9.62 -9.11
CA LEU A 172 -16.63 -10.52 -9.35
C LEU A 172 -15.42 -10.18 -8.47
N VAL A 173 -15.70 -9.89 -7.20
CA VAL A 173 -14.72 -9.52 -6.20
C VAL A 173 -14.81 -10.46 -5.01
N GLY A 174 -13.68 -10.99 -4.60
CA GLY A 174 -13.52 -11.79 -3.40
C GLY A 174 -12.64 -11.12 -2.37
N VAL A 175 -12.92 -11.34 -1.09
CA VAL A 175 -12.15 -10.83 0.04
C VAL A 175 -11.85 -11.97 0.98
N GLY A 176 -10.57 -12.17 1.30
CA GLY A 176 -10.12 -13.21 2.23
C GLY A 176 -9.20 -12.69 3.31
N ARG A 177 -9.18 -13.39 4.45
CA ARG A 177 -8.24 -13.17 5.55
C ARG A 177 -7.63 -14.50 5.98
N ALA A 178 -6.32 -14.54 6.21
CA ALA A 178 -5.59 -15.73 6.59
C ALA A 178 -4.71 -15.49 7.83
N ARG A 179 -4.62 -16.50 8.69
CA ARG A 179 -3.77 -16.48 9.90
C ARG A 179 -2.28 -16.62 9.57
N GLU A 180 -1.97 -17.25 8.45
CA GLU A 180 -0.62 -17.52 7.95
C GLU A 180 -0.68 -17.95 6.47
N ASN A 181 0.44 -18.43 5.93
CA ASN A 181 0.52 -18.96 4.57
C ASN A 181 -0.11 -20.38 4.46
N VAL A 182 -1.45 -20.41 4.51
CA VAL A 182 -2.25 -21.65 4.53
C VAL A 182 -2.27 -22.41 3.20
N TRP A 183 -1.84 -21.79 2.10
CA TRP A 183 -1.71 -22.46 0.79
C TRP A 183 -0.36 -23.15 0.60
N SER A 184 0.64 -22.83 1.43
CA SER A 184 1.98 -23.41 1.31
C SER A 184 1.98 -24.93 1.47
N ARG A 185 2.94 -25.59 0.79
CA ARG A 185 3.14 -27.04 0.93
C ARG A 185 3.54 -27.43 2.36
N ALA A 186 4.32 -26.58 3.02
CA ALA A 186 4.76 -26.82 4.40
C ALA A 186 3.55 -26.84 5.35
N TRP A 187 2.69 -25.82 5.27
CA TRP A 187 1.47 -25.72 6.07
C TRP A 187 0.55 -26.93 5.86
N ARG A 188 0.25 -27.27 4.60
CA ARG A 188 -0.64 -28.40 4.28
C ARG A 188 -0.11 -29.74 4.78
N ARG A 189 1.22 -29.96 4.72
CA ARG A 189 1.85 -31.18 5.28
C ARG A 189 1.79 -31.22 6.80
N ARG A 190 1.92 -30.08 7.47
CA ARG A 190 1.80 -29.98 8.93
C ARG A 190 0.38 -30.32 9.37
N LYS A 191 -0.62 -29.66 8.78
CA LYS A 191 -2.04 -29.92 9.08
C LYS A 191 -2.43 -31.39 8.88
N MET A 192 -2.03 -32.00 7.76
CA MET A 192 -2.28 -33.43 7.52
C MET A 192 -1.66 -34.36 8.57
N ARG A 193 -0.52 -34.00 9.18
CA ARG A 193 0.08 -34.79 10.26
C ARG A 193 -0.69 -34.61 11.56
N GLU A 194 -1.06 -33.38 11.89
CA GLU A 194 -1.84 -33.05 13.08
C GLU A 194 -3.20 -33.74 13.08
N ASP A 195 -3.90 -33.72 11.94
CA ASP A 195 -5.18 -34.41 11.74
C ASP A 195 -5.05 -35.94 11.93
N ARG A 196 -3.96 -36.54 11.42
CA ARG A 196 -3.68 -37.98 11.57
C ARG A 196 -3.32 -38.36 13.00
N GLU A 197 -2.62 -37.48 13.71
CA GLU A 197 -2.21 -37.69 15.10
C GLU A 197 -3.35 -37.42 16.10
N GLY A 198 -4.54 -37.05 15.63
CA GLY A 198 -5.70 -36.77 16.50
C GLY A 198 -5.46 -35.60 17.46
N LYS A 199 -4.45 -34.77 17.20
CA LYS A 199 -4.18 -33.54 17.93
C LYS A 199 -5.22 -32.50 17.51
N SER A 200 -6.46 -32.67 17.99
CA SER A 200 -7.44 -31.59 17.94
C SER A 200 -6.82 -30.39 18.64
N ALA A 201 -6.77 -29.27 17.92
CA ALA A 201 -6.06 -28.05 18.27
C ALA A 201 -6.57 -27.45 19.58
N ASN A 202 -6.07 -27.94 20.71
CA ASN A 202 -6.35 -27.38 22.03
C ASN A 202 -5.43 -26.20 22.37
N VAL A 203 -5.11 -25.38 21.36
CA VAL A 203 -4.41 -24.09 21.49
C VAL A 203 -5.34 -23.01 20.92
N MET A 204 -6.58 -22.97 21.41
CA MET A 204 -7.54 -21.90 21.17
C MET A 204 -7.31 -20.73 22.13
N VAL A 205 -6.10 -20.16 22.20
CA VAL A 205 -5.91 -18.80 22.77
C VAL A 205 -4.63 -18.18 22.20
N ASP A 206 -4.52 -18.03 20.87
CA ASP A 206 -3.57 -17.06 20.33
C ASP A 206 -4.09 -16.43 19.02
N SER A 207 -5.01 -15.48 19.25
CA SER A 207 -5.37 -14.33 18.43
C SER A 207 -6.04 -14.55 17.06
N GLU A 208 -7.23 -13.99 16.86
CA GLU A 208 -7.87 -13.69 15.55
C GLU A 208 -7.03 -12.76 14.63
N VAL A 209 -5.74 -12.58 14.92
CA VAL A 209 -4.83 -11.73 14.14
C VAL A 209 -4.65 -12.31 12.76
N CYS A 210 -5.15 -11.56 11.78
CA CYS A 210 -4.91 -11.78 10.38
C CYS A 210 -3.46 -11.38 10.05
N LYS A 211 -2.67 -12.33 9.53
CA LYS A 211 -1.33 -12.03 9.01
C LYS A 211 -1.35 -11.61 7.55
N PHE A 212 -2.39 -12.00 6.82
CA PHE A 212 -2.54 -11.68 5.41
C PHE A 212 -4.02 -11.56 5.02
N GLY A 213 -4.43 -10.34 4.71
CA GLY A 213 -5.73 -10.05 4.12
C GLY A 213 -5.56 -9.68 2.66
N PHE A 214 -6.44 -10.20 1.82
CA PHE A 214 -6.34 -10.06 0.38
C PHE A 214 -7.69 -9.82 -0.29
N GLY A 215 -7.64 -9.30 -1.51
CA GLY A 215 -8.75 -9.28 -2.44
C GLY A 215 -8.40 -10.00 -3.74
N VAL A 216 -9.37 -10.62 -4.39
CA VAL A 216 -9.23 -11.17 -5.74
C VAL A 216 -10.32 -10.56 -6.60
N THR A 217 -9.95 -9.95 -7.73
CA THR A 217 -10.91 -9.28 -8.62
C THR A 217 -10.76 -9.82 -10.03
N LEU A 218 -11.87 -10.09 -10.70
CA LEU A 218 -11.88 -10.31 -12.15
C LEU A 218 -12.21 -9.00 -12.87
N GLN A 219 -11.25 -8.51 -13.64
CA GLN A 219 -11.44 -7.37 -14.52
C GLN A 219 -11.70 -7.87 -15.94
N ILE A 220 -12.90 -7.63 -16.46
CA ILE A 220 -13.27 -7.99 -17.83
C ILE A 220 -12.80 -6.87 -18.76
N GLY A 221 -11.79 -7.16 -19.57
CA GLY A 221 -11.29 -6.29 -20.62
C GLY A 221 -11.97 -6.54 -21.96
N ARG A 222 -11.41 -5.95 -23.03
CA ARG A 222 -11.92 -6.12 -24.41
C ARG A 222 -11.55 -7.45 -25.04
N GLU A 223 -10.43 -8.03 -24.62
CA GLU A 223 -9.85 -9.24 -25.25
C GLU A 223 -9.60 -10.36 -24.24
N SER A 224 -9.57 -10.02 -22.94
CA SER A 224 -9.22 -10.94 -21.88
C SER A 224 -9.94 -10.62 -20.57
N ILE A 225 -9.94 -11.58 -19.67
CA ILE A 225 -10.35 -11.47 -18.29
C ILE A 225 -9.07 -11.52 -17.45
N ALA A 226 -8.74 -10.41 -16.79
CA ALA A 226 -7.57 -10.31 -15.93
C ALA A 226 -7.94 -10.63 -14.47
N VAL A 227 -7.13 -11.46 -13.81
CA VAL A 227 -7.24 -11.75 -12.37
C VAL A 227 -6.27 -10.87 -11.63
N HIS A 228 -6.77 -9.95 -10.82
CA HIS A 228 -5.97 -9.11 -9.94
C HIS A 228 -5.99 -9.65 -8.52
N CYS A 229 -4.85 -9.54 -7.83
CA CYS A 229 -4.74 -9.83 -6.41
C CYS A 229 -4.39 -8.54 -5.66
N ARG A 230 -5.21 -8.16 -4.70
CA ARG A 230 -5.01 -7.00 -3.83
C ARG A 230 -4.44 -7.40 -2.48
N TRP A 231 -3.32 -6.84 -2.06
CA TRP A 231 -2.86 -6.90 -0.68
C TRP A 231 -3.61 -5.89 0.18
N ARG A 232 -4.43 -6.37 1.11
CA ARG A 232 -5.30 -5.53 1.95
C ARG A 232 -4.81 -5.37 3.38
N GLU A 233 -4.18 -6.41 3.93
CA GLU A 233 -3.76 -6.45 5.33
C GLU A 233 -2.45 -7.25 5.48
N GLY A 234 -1.51 -6.73 6.28
CA GLY A 234 -0.28 -7.40 6.68
C GLY A 234 0.99 -6.73 6.18
N HIS A 235 2.13 -7.16 6.73
CA HIS A 235 3.48 -6.62 6.45
C HIS A 235 4.41 -7.61 5.71
N ASP A 236 4.02 -8.87 5.59
CA ASP A 236 4.86 -9.90 4.96
C ASP A 236 4.66 -9.94 3.43
N GLN A 237 5.59 -9.30 2.72
CA GLN A 237 5.62 -9.30 1.25
C GLN A 237 5.79 -10.72 0.67
N ALA A 238 6.55 -11.59 1.32
CA ALA A 238 6.80 -12.94 0.81
C ALA A 238 5.52 -13.78 0.85
N ILE A 239 4.66 -13.59 1.86
CA ILE A 239 3.33 -14.21 1.90
C ILE A 239 2.47 -13.67 0.75
N PHE A 240 2.46 -12.36 0.50
CA PHE A 240 1.71 -11.76 -0.60
C PHE A 240 2.14 -12.31 -1.98
N GLU A 241 3.44 -12.32 -2.26
CA GLU A 241 4.00 -12.86 -3.51
C GLU A 241 3.71 -14.36 -3.64
N SER A 242 3.83 -15.11 -2.55
CA SER A 242 3.49 -16.53 -2.49
C SER A 242 2.03 -16.78 -2.86
N PHE A 243 1.10 -15.92 -2.40
CA PHE A 243 -0.31 -16.03 -2.72
C PHE A 243 -0.59 -15.76 -4.20
N GLY A 244 0.04 -14.73 -4.79
CA GLY A 244 -0.04 -14.45 -6.22
C GLY A 244 0.45 -15.64 -7.06
N GLY A 245 1.60 -16.22 -6.69
CA GLY A 245 2.13 -17.43 -7.34
C GLY A 245 1.20 -18.65 -7.20
N PHE A 246 0.58 -18.82 -6.03
CA PHE A 246 -0.41 -19.86 -5.80
C PHE A 246 -1.64 -19.71 -6.70
N LEU A 247 -2.24 -18.51 -6.74
CA LEU A 247 -3.39 -18.20 -7.60
C LEU A 247 -3.06 -18.48 -9.08
N LYS A 248 -1.94 -17.93 -9.57
CA LYS A 248 -1.49 -18.15 -10.95
C LYS A 248 -1.38 -19.64 -11.27
N THR A 249 -0.71 -20.41 -10.41
CA THR A 249 -0.51 -21.85 -10.63
C THR A 249 -1.83 -22.61 -10.65
N ARG A 250 -2.73 -22.32 -9.70
CA ARG A 250 -4.00 -23.08 -9.56
C ARG A 250 -5.03 -22.73 -10.61
N LEU A 251 -5.03 -21.50 -11.11
CA LEU A 251 -5.97 -21.07 -12.14
C LEU A 251 -5.52 -21.49 -13.54
N THR A 252 -4.21 -21.55 -13.81
CA THR A 252 -3.64 -21.94 -15.12
C THR A 252 -3.54 -23.45 -15.36
N VAL A 253 -3.48 -24.26 -14.30
CA VAL A 253 -3.63 -25.71 -14.45
C VAL A 253 -5.09 -25.99 -14.82
N LEU A 254 -5.28 -26.24 -16.11
CA LEU A 254 -6.47 -26.77 -16.78
C LEU A 254 -6.10 -28.15 -17.33
#